data_AF-A0A554IPI5-F1
#
_entry.id   AF-A0A554IPI5-F1
#
_cell.length_a   1.000
_cell.length_b   1.000
_cell.length_c   1.000
_cell.angle_alpha   90.00
_cell.angle_beta   90.00
_cell.angle_gamma   90.00
#
_symmetry.space_group_name_H-M   'P 1'
#
loop_
_entity.id
_entity.type
_entity.pdbx_description
1 polymer ?
#
loop_
_entity_poly.entity_id
_entity_poly.type
_entity_poly.pdbx_seq_one_letter_code
_entity_poly.pdbx_strand_id
1 'polypeptide(L)'
;LAVLDQGIVIDPFAPQAHFNRAVVLQKMNRMTEARSGYAKAIDFAPSFIAARINLGILEANRGQTNKAIEQFEAVLGYDPGNAKAMEALRQLQSN
;
A
#
# COMPACT_ATOMS: atom_id res chain seq x y z
N LEU A 1 23.38 12.73 -3.56
CA LEU A 1 22.00 13.21 -3.78
C LEU A 1 21.75 13.64 -5.24
N ALA A 2 22.21 12.90 -6.25
CA ALA A 2 21.91 13.25 -7.66
C ALA A 2 22.26 12.09 -8.60
N VAL A 3 21.37 11.11 -8.79
CA VAL A 3 21.36 10.23 -9.98
C VAL A 3 19.92 9.75 -10.25
N LEU A 4 18.99 10.66 -10.50
CA LEU A 4 17.64 10.30 -10.99
C LEU A 4 17.16 11.23 -12.12
N ASP A 5 18.09 11.86 -12.85
CA ASP A 5 17.80 12.69 -14.03
C ASP A 5 18.05 11.94 -15.35
N GLN A 6 17.62 10.68 -15.43
CA GLN A 6 17.50 9.99 -16.72
C GLN A 6 16.10 9.41 -16.89
N GLY A 7 15.21 10.26 -17.41
CA GLY A 7 14.34 9.89 -18.53
C GLY A 7 13.27 8.84 -18.30
N ILE A 8 12.79 8.62 -17.07
CA ILE A 8 11.50 7.94 -16.88
C ILE A 8 10.45 9.03 -16.83
N VAL A 9 9.66 9.14 -17.90
CA VAL A 9 8.36 9.81 -17.82
C VAL A 9 7.54 9.00 -16.83
N ILE A 10 7.64 9.36 -15.56
CA ILE A 10 6.72 8.88 -14.54
C ILE A 10 5.45 9.65 -14.81
N ASP A 11 4.52 9.02 -15.53
CA ASP A 11 3.16 9.52 -15.61
C ASP A 11 2.67 9.78 -14.18
N PRO A 12 2.46 11.05 -13.78
CA PRO A 12 2.07 11.38 -12.42
C PRO A 12 0.67 10.87 -12.07
N PHE A 13 -0.09 10.36 -13.06
CA PHE A 13 -1.38 9.72 -12.89
C PHE A 13 -1.30 8.19 -12.82
N ALA A 14 -0.11 7.61 -13.02
CA ALA A 14 0.06 6.16 -12.93
C ALA A 14 0.03 5.71 -11.46
N PRO A 15 -0.83 4.74 -11.09
CA PRO A 15 -0.85 4.15 -9.75
C PRO A 15 0.55 3.68 -9.29
N GLN A 16 1.34 3.13 -10.21
CA GLN A 16 2.70 2.63 -9.97
C GLN A 16 3.67 3.74 -9.54
N ALA A 17 3.51 4.96 -10.05
CA ALA A 17 4.32 6.11 -9.67
C ALA A 17 4.14 6.44 -8.19
N HIS A 18 2.88 6.57 -7.76
CA HIS A 18 2.52 6.85 -6.38
C HIS A 18 2.95 5.72 -5.44
N PHE A 19 2.77 4.46 -5.87
CA PHE A 19 3.23 3.29 -5.14
C PHE A 19 4.75 3.27 -4.95
N ASN A 20 5.54 3.42 -6.02
CA ASN A 20 7.00 3.37 -5.94
C ASN A 20 7.55 4.50 -5.05
N ARG A 21 6.99 5.71 -5.17
CA ARG A 21 7.34 6.83 -4.28
C ARG A 21 7.01 6.51 -2.83
N ALA A 22 5.85 5.90 -2.55
CA ALA A 22 5.46 5.49 -1.21
C ALA A 22 6.43 4.45 -0.61
N VAL A 23 6.86 3.47 -1.40
CA VAL A 23 7.85 2.46 -0.97
C VAL A 23 9.17 3.13 -0.58
N VAL A 24 9.66 4.07 -1.40
CA VAL A 24 10.90 4.81 -1.09
C VAL A 24 10.75 5.62 0.19
N LEU A 25 9.61 6.32 0.36
CA LEU A 25 9.33 7.09 1.58
C LEU A 25 9.23 6.22 2.83
N GLN A 26 8.63 5.03 2.73
CA GLN A 26 8.56 4.07 3.82
C GLN A 26 9.97 3.61 4.22
N LYS A 27 10.84 3.32 3.25
CA LYS A 27 12.26 2.98 3.52
C LYS A 27 13.03 4.13 4.18
N MET A 28 12.62 5.37 3.93
CA MET A 28 13.13 6.57 4.60
C MET A 28 12.46 6.85 5.96
N ASN A 29 11.65 5.93 6.48
CA ASN A 29 10.87 6.08 7.72
C ASN A 29 9.84 7.24 7.69
N ARG A 30 9.50 7.76 6.51
CA ARG A 30 8.50 8.82 6.31
C ARG A 30 7.10 8.22 6.17
N MET A 31 6.63 7.60 7.25
CA MET A 31 5.43 6.75 7.24
C MET A 31 4.15 7.47 6.82
N THR A 32 3.94 8.72 7.26
CA THR A 32 2.75 9.52 6.88
C THR A 32 2.68 9.77 5.38
N GLU A 33 3.81 10.05 4.75
CA GLU A 33 3.86 10.32 3.31
C GLU A 33 3.78 9.04 2.50
N ALA A 34 4.38 7.95 2.97
CA ALA A 34 4.22 6.62 2.38
C ALA A 34 2.74 6.22 2.35
N ARG A 35 2.03 6.38 3.48
CA ARG A 35 0.59 6.15 3.58
C ARG A 35 -0.20 6.92 2.52
N SER A 36 0.08 8.22 2.38
CA SER A 36 -0.59 9.06 1.39
C SER A 36 -0.31 8.59 -0.05
N GLY A 37 0.93 8.17 -0.34
CA GLY A 37 1.27 7.64 -1.66
C GLY A 37 0.57 6.32 -1.97
N TYR A 38 0.47 5.39 -1.00
CA TYR A 38 -0.32 4.16 -1.20
C TYR A 38 -1.80 4.45 -1.41
N ALA A 39 -2.39 5.35 -0.62
CA ALA A 39 -3.79 5.75 -0.79
C ALA A 39 -4.04 6.34 -2.19
N LYS A 40 -3.18 7.25 -2.68
CA LYS A 40 -3.30 7.78 -4.04
C LYS A 40 -3.19 6.71 -5.11
N ALA A 41 -2.28 5.74 -4.96
CA ALA A 41 -2.19 4.62 -5.89
C ALA A 41 -3.49 3.80 -5.94
N ILE A 42 -4.17 3.64 -4.80
CA ILE A 42 -5.47 2.97 -4.71
C ILE A 42 -6.58 3.82 -5.32
N ASP A 43 -6.57 5.15 -5.13
CA ASP A 43 -7.55 6.06 -5.74
C ASP A 43 -7.51 5.98 -7.28
N PHE A 44 -6.31 5.88 -7.87
CA PHE A 44 -6.14 5.70 -9.32
C PHE A 44 -6.41 4.27 -9.79
N ALA A 45 -6.11 3.26 -8.97
CA ALA A 45 -6.40 1.85 -9.27
C ALA A 45 -6.90 1.10 -8.04
N PRO A 46 -8.24 1.04 -7.84
CA PRO A 46 -8.82 0.37 -6.68
C PRO A 46 -8.47 -1.12 -6.57
N SER A 47 -8.10 -1.79 -7.66
CA SER A 47 -7.67 -3.20 -7.67
C SER A 47 -6.16 -3.38 -7.44
N PHE A 48 -5.41 -2.32 -7.11
CA PHE A 48 -3.96 -2.41 -6.95
C PHE A 48 -3.56 -3.11 -5.64
N ILE A 49 -3.50 -4.44 -5.70
CA ILE A 49 -3.26 -5.34 -4.57
C ILE A 49 -2.01 -4.94 -3.77
N ALA A 50 -0.89 -4.65 -4.44
CA ALA A 50 0.35 -4.31 -3.74
C ALA A 50 0.23 -3.03 -2.90
N ALA A 51 -0.47 -2.00 -3.40
CA ALA A 51 -0.70 -0.76 -2.66
C ALA A 51 -1.62 -1.00 -1.44
N ARG A 52 -2.68 -1.79 -1.61
CA ARG A 52 -3.59 -2.16 -0.51
C ARG A 52 -2.90 -2.97 0.59
N ILE A 53 -2.10 -3.98 0.23
CA ILE A 53 -1.33 -4.77 1.21
C ILE A 53 -0.40 -3.85 2.02
N ASN A 54 0.37 -2.98 1.36
CA ASN A 54 1.30 -2.10 2.06
C ASN A 54 0.59 -1.06 2.94
N LEU A 55 -0.55 -0.52 2.48
CA LEU A 55 -1.37 0.36 3.29
C LEU A 55 -1.95 -0.38 4.51
N GLY A 56 -2.46 -1.60 4.33
CA GLY A 56 -3.00 -2.43 5.41
C GLY A 56 -1.96 -2.72 6.49
N ILE A 57 -0.75 -3.13 6.09
CA ILE A 57 0.38 -3.35 7.02
C ILE A 57 0.72 -2.07 7.78
N LEU A 58 0.75 -0.93 7.09
CA LEU A 58 1.10 0.35 7.70
C LEU A 58 0.03 0.82 8.70
N GLU A 59 -1.25 0.57 8.44
CA GLU A 59 -2.33 0.87 9.39
C GLU A 59 -2.32 -0.09 10.59
N ALA A 60 -2.03 -1.38 10.38
CA ALA A 60 -1.86 -2.35 11.45
C ALA A 60 -0.73 -1.94 12.41
N ASN A 61 0.42 -1.53 11.88
CA ASN A 61 1.56 -1.04 12.67
C ASN A 61 1.25 0.24 13.47
N ARG A 62 0.22 1.00 13.06
CA ARG A 62 -0.26 2.20 13.76
C ARG A 62 -1.39 1.91 14.76
N GLY A 63 -1.72 0.63 14.97
CA GLY A 63 -2.85 0.21 15.81
C GLY A 63 -4.22 0.52 15.19
N GLN A 64 -4.28 0.86 13.91
CA GLN A 64 -5.53 1.15 13.19
C GLN A 64 -6.12 -0.14 12.61
N THR A 65 -6.40 -1.12 13.46
CA THR A 65 -6.79 -2.49 13.09
C THR A 65 -7.94 -2.54 12.10
N ASN A 66 -9.02 -1.78 12.31
CA ASN A 66 -10.18 -1.77 11.41
C ASN A 66 -9.81 -1.29 9.99
N LYS A 67 -8.94 -0.29 9.87
CA LYS A 67 -8.48 0.20 8.56
C LYS A 67 -7.58 -0.80 7.86
N ALA A 68 -6.78 -1.55 8.64
CA ALA A 68 -5.96 -2.62 8.09
C ALA A 68 -6.84 -3.76 7.53
N ILE A 69 -7.84 -4.19 8.30
CA ILE A 69 -8.81 -5.22 7.90
C ILE A 69 -9.50 -4.82 6.59
N GLU A 70 -10.01 -3.59 6.49
CA GLU A 70 -10.65 -3.06 5.28
C GLU A 70 -9.77 -3.23 4.03
N GLN A 71 -8.47 -2.93 4.14
CA GLN A 71 -7.56 -3.08 3.00
C GLN A 71 -7.32 -4.54 2.62
N PHE A 72 -7.22 -5.45 3.60
CA PHE A 72 -7.00 -6.87 3.33
C PHE A 72 -8.27 -7.56 2.81
N GLU A 73 -9.45 -7.22 3.31
CA GLU A 73 -10.73 -7.70 2.77
C GLU A 73 -10.91 -7.22 1.33
N ALA A 74 -10.59 -5.95 1.04
CA ALA A 74 -10.61 -5.45 -0.33
C ALA A 74 -9.66 -6.25 -1.25
N VAL A 75 -8.47 -6.64 -0.77
CA VAL A 75 -7.58 -7.53 -1.54
C VAL A 75 -8.25 -8.86 -1.85
N LEU A 76 -8.91 -9.50 -0.87
CA LEU A 76 -9.62 -10.77 -1.10
C LEU A 76 -10.84 -10.62 -2.01
N GLY A 77 -11.45 -9.44 -2.10
CA GLY A 77 -12.48 -9.14 -3.08
C GLY A 77 -11.98 -9.17 -4.54
N TYR A 78 -10.71 -8.82 -4.77
CA TYR A 78 -10.08 -8.86 -6.11
C TYR A 78 -9.30 -10.16 -6.38
N ASP A 79 -8.67 -10.72 -5.35
CA ASP A 79 -7.88 -11.94 -5.39
C ASP A 79 -8.22 -12.80 -4.15
N PRO A 80 -9.27 -13.63 -4.23
CA PRO A 80 -9.73 -14.45 -3.11
C PRO A 80 -8.69 -15.44 -2.58
N GLY A 81 -7.67 -15.79 -3.40
CA GLY A 81 -6.60 -16.70 -3.04
C GLY A 81 -5.38 -16.04 -2.41
N ASN A 82 -5.43 -14.73 -2.13
CA ASN A 82 -4.26 -13.99 -1.68
C ASN A 82 -3.80 -14.42 -0.27
N ALA A 83 -2.78 -15.27 -0.22
CA ALA A 83 -2.27 -15.82 1.04
C ALA A 83 -1.82 -14.75 2.04
N LYS A 84 -1.25 -13.63 1.57
CA LYS A 84 -0.80 -12.54 2.45
C LYS A 84 -1.98 -11.84 3.13
N ALA A 85 -3.05 -11.57 2.40
CA ALA A 85 -4.23 -10.94 2.96
C ALA A 85 -4.96 -11.88 3.95
N MET A 86 -5.09 -13.16 3.62
CA MET A 86 -5.68 -14.16 4.53
C MET A 86 -4.90 -14.28 5.84
N GLU A 87 -3.57 -14.37 5.76
CA GLU A 87 -2.72 -14.46 6.95
C GLU A 87 -2.81 -13.18 7.80
N ALA A 88 -2.78 -12.01 7.17
CA ALA A 88 -2.88 -10.73 7.88
C ALA A 88 -4.23 -10.58 8.60
N LEU A 89 -5.35 -10.97 7.97
CA LEU A 89 -6.67 -10.93 8.61
C LEU A 89 -6.74 -11.90 9.80
N ARG A 90 -6.25 -13.13 9.63
CA ARG A 90 -6.19 -14.12 10.71
C ARG A 90 -5.43 -13.57 11.92
N GLN A 91 -4.27 -12.94 11.69
CA GLN A 91 -3.47 -12.33 12.75
C GLN A 91 -4.19 -11.16 13.44
N LEU A 92 -4.85 -10.30 12.68
CA LEU A 92 -5.54 -9.12 13.22
C LEU A 92 -6.83 -9.46 13.98
N GLN A 93 -7.50 -10.55 13.62
CA GLN A 93 -8.73 -11.02 14.28
C GLN A 93 -8.46 -11.88 15.53
N SER A 94 -7.21 -12.32 15.71
CA SER A 94 -6.81 -13.15 16.86
C SER A 94 -6.29 -12.34 18.06
N ASN A 95 -6.17 -11.01 17.93
CA ASN A 95 -5.72 -10.07 18.97
C ASN A 95 -6.90 -9.23 19.49
#